data_AF-A0A117MST8-F1
#
_entry.id   AF-A0A117MST8-F1
#
_cell.length_a   1.000
_cell.length_b   1.000
_cell.length_c   1.000
_cell.angle_alpha   90.00
_cell.angle_beta   90.00
_cell.angle_gamma   90.00
#
_symmetry.space_group_name_H-M   'P 1'
#
loop_
_entity.id
_entity.type
_entity.pdbx_description
1 polymer ?
#
loop_
_entity_poly.entity_id
_entity_poly.type
_entity_poly.pdbx_seq_one_letter_code
_entity_poly.pdbx_strand_id
1 'polypeptide(L)'
;MHTVKVIAAGFALLGLLLLLAPRLNTGGRHPVIFAMRLFIPLWFVASVINLIVGINSAGYTFLQEAPILLVVFGVPAAVAALICWRFDGRTR
;
A
#
# COMPACT_ATOMS: atom_id res chain seq x y z
N MET A 1 13.90 -14.88 1.97
CA MET A 1 13.69 -13.41 1.97
C MET A 1 12.19 -13.11 1.92
N HIS A 2 11.45 -13.32 3.03
CA HIS A 2 9.98 -13.19 3.07
C HIS A 2 9.52 -11.73 2.85
N THR A 3 10.19 -10.77 3.50
CA THR A 3 9.86 -9.33 3.49
C THR A 3 9.94 -8.70 2.09
N VAL A 4 10.92 -9.09 1.28
CA VAL A 4 11.07 -8.58 -0.09
C VAL A 4 9.88 -8.99 -0.97
N LYS A 5 9.35 -10.21 -0.80
CA LYS A 5 8.17 -10.67 -1.53
C LYS A 5 6.92 -9.89 -1.14
N VAL A 6 6.78 -9.55 0.14
CA VAL A 6 5.65 -8.74 0.64
C VAL A 6 5.73 -7.32 0.07
N ILE A 7 6.90 -6.69 0.10
CA ILE A 7 7.08 -5.36 -0.49
C ILE A 7 6.80 -5.38 -2.00
N ALA A 8 7.28 -6.40 -2.72
CA ALA A 8 6.99 -6.57 -4.15
C ALA A 8 5.48 -6.75 -4.42
N ALA A 9 4.77 -7.50 -3.58
CA ALA A 9 3.32 -7.65 -3.67
C ALA A 9 2.59 -6.29 -3.47
N GLY A 10 3.10 -5.43 -2.60
CA GLY A 10 2.57 -4.08 -2.41
C GLY A 10 2.71 -3.19 -3.63
N PHE A 11 3.88 -3.20 -4.26
CA PHE A 11 4.07 -2.49 -5.52
C PHE A 11 3.25 -3.09 -6.67
N ALA A 12 3.07 -4.41 -6.70
CA ALA A 12 2.19 -5.07 -7.66
C ALA A 12 0.74 -4.64 -7.49
N LEU A 13 0.23 -4.58 -6.25
CA LEU A 13 -1.13 -4.09 -5.95
C LEU A 13 -1.30 -2.62 -6.33
N LEU A 14 -0.29 -1.78 -6.04
CA LEU A 14 -0.29 -0.36 -6.44
C LEU A 14 -0.38 -0.22 -7.96
N GLY A 15 0.44 -0.97 -8.71
CA GLY A 15 0.41 -0.99 -10.17
C GLY A 15 -0.94 -1.46 -10.72
N LEU A 16 -1.49 -2.53 -10.14
CA LEU A 16 -2.80 -3.05 -10.54
C LEU A 16 -3.92 -2.03 -10.31
N LEU A 17 -3.94 -1.36 -9.16
CA LEU A 17 -4.92 -0.31 -8.86
C LEU A 17 -4.77 0.89 -9.79
N LEU A 18 -3.54 1.28 -10.14
CA LEU A 18 -3.30 2.33 -11.14
C LEU A 18 -3.81 1.95 -12.53
N LEU A 19 -3.67 0.69 -12.94
CA LEU A 19 -4.18 0.18 -14.23
C LEU A 19 -5.71 0.05 -14.24
N LEU A 20 -6.30 -0.30 -13.10
CA LEU A 20 -7.75 -0.45 -12.96
C LEU A 20 -8.46 0.86 -12.69
N ALA A 21 -7.81 1.85 -12.09
CA ALA A 21 -8.46 3.10 -11.69
C ALA A 21 -9.15 3.86 -12.83
N PRO A 22 -8.60 3.98 -14.06
CA PRO A 22 -9.33 4.59 -15.17
C PRO A 22 -10.60 3.82 -15.57
N ARG A 23 -10.64 2.50 -15.34
CA ARG A 23 -11.81 1.65 -15.63
C ARG A 23 -12.83 1.63 -14.48
N LEU A 24 -12.38 1.77 -13.24
CA LEU A 24 -13.22 1.80 -12.05
C LEU A 24 -13.79 3.21 -11.79
N ASN A 25 -13.07 4.25 -12.23
CA ASN A 25 -13.43 5.65 -12.07
C ASN A 25 -14.00 6.22 -13.38
N THR A 26 -14.96 5.52 -13.98
CA THR A 26 -15.52 5.79 -15.32
C THR A 26 -16.17 7.18 -15.46
N GLY A 27 -16.39 7.91 -14.35
CA GLY A 27 -16.93 9.27 -14.34
C GLY A 27 -16.15 10.29 -13.51
N GLY A 28 -14.98 9.93 -12.96
CA GLY A 28 -14.24 10.84 -12.07
C GLY A 28 -13.06 11.55 -12.74
N ARG A 29 -12.85 12.81 -12.37
CA ARG A 29 -11.85 13.71 -12.97
C ARG A 29 -10.39 13.28 -12.75
N HIS A 30 -10.09 12.47 -11.72
CA HIS A 30 -8.72 12.09 -11.34
C HIS A 30 -8.57 10.60 -10.92
N PRO A 31 -8.47 9.66 -11.88
CA PRO A 31 -8.33 8.24 -11.60
C PRO A 31 -7.09 7.90 -10.76
N VAL A 32 -5.99 8.64 -10.92
CA VAL A 32 -4.75 8.42 -10.13
C VAL A 32 -4.99 8.68 -8.64
N ILE A 33 -5.69 9.76 -8.28
CA ILE A 33 -6.01 10.10 -6.89
C ILE A 33 -6.95 9.04 -6.29
N PHE A 34 -7.93 8.58 -7.08
CA PHE A 34 -8.83 7.49 -6.67
C PHE A 34 -8.05 6.20 -6.36
N ALA A 35 -7.10 5.80 -7.22
CA ALA A 35 -6.22 4.65 -6.96
C ALA A 35 -5.45 4.78 -5.64
N MET A 36 -4.86 5.95 -5.36
CA MET A 36 -4.06 6.14 -4.13
C MET A 36 -4.94 6.05 -2.87
N ARG A 37 -6.13 6.66 -2.89
CA ARG A 37 -7.08 6.63 -1.77
C ARG A 37 -7.59 5.21 -1.49
N LEU A 38 -7.70 4.38 -2.52
CA LEU A 38 -8.10 2.98 -2.40
C LEU A 38 -6.92 2.10 -1.95
N PHE A 39 -5.72 2.35 -2.48
CA PHE A 39 -4.52 1.58 -2.17
C PHE A 39 -4.14 1.65 -0.69
N ILE A 40 -4.13 2.84 -0.08
CA ILE A 40 -3.66 3.02 1.31
C ILE A 40 -4.41 2.11 2.32
N PRO A 41 -5.77 2.09 2.38
CA PRO A 41 -6.48 1.21 3.31
C PRO A 41 -6.33 -0.27 2.95
N LEU A 42 -6.34 -0.63 1.67
CA LEU A 42 -6.13 -2.02 1.22
C LEU A 42 -4.75 -2.53 1.64
N TRP A 43 -3.73 -1.71 1.44
CA TRP A 43 -2.36 -2.06 1.80
C TRP A 43 -2.14 -2.11 3.31
N PHE A 44 -2.83 -1.25 4.07
CA PHE A 44 -2.83 -1.32 5.52
C PHE A 44 -3.34 -2.67 6.02
N VAL A 45 -4.50 -3.13 5.52
CA VAL A 45 -5.07 -4.44 5.89
C VAL A 45 -4.10 -5.58 5.55
N ALA A 46 -3.51 -5.57 4.35
CA ALA A 46 -2.53 -6.58 3.94
C ALA A 46 -1.28 -6.59 4.85
N SER A 47 -0.81 -5.40 5.23
CA SER A 47 0.35 -5.24 6.12
C SER A 47 0.06 -5.78 7.53
N VAL A 48 -1.15 -5.53 8.06
CA VAL A 48 -1.59 -6.08 9.34
C VAL A 48 -1.70 -7.60 9.29
N ILE A 49 -2.23 -8.18 8.21
CA ILE A 49 -2.26 -9.64 8.03
C ILE A 49 -0.83 -10.20 8.02
N ASN A 50 0.11 -9.55 7.33
CA ASN A 50 1.51 -9.97 7.30
C ASN A 50 2.16 -9.95 8.70
N LEU A 51 1.82 -8.96 9.54
CA LEU A 51 2.24 -8.92 10.95
C LEU A 51 1.65 -10.08 11.75
N ILE A 52 0.35 -10.34 11.62
CA ILE A 52 -0.30 -11.45 12.35
C ILE A 52 0.32 -12.80 11.96
N VAL A 53 0.62 -12.99 10.68
CA VAL A 53 1.28 -14.19 10.18
C VAL A 53 2.71 -14.31 10.73
N GLY A 54 3.47 -13.20 10.81
CA GLY A 54 4.81 -13.20 11.40
C GLY A 54 4.80 -13.65 12.86
N ILE A 55 3.98 -12.99 13.69
CA ILE A 55 3.81 -13.33 15.12
C ILE A 55 3.45 -14.81 15.29
N ASN A 56 2.46 -15.31 14.54
CA ASN A 56 1.98 -16.68 14.67
C ASN A 56 2.95 -17.74 14.11
N SER A 57 3.72 -17.41 13.07
CA SER A 57 4.59 -18.38 12.40
C SER A 57 6.00 -18.44 13.00
N ALA A 58 6.51 -17.31 13.50
CA ALA A 58 7.88 -17.19 14.01
C ALA A 58 7.96 -17.14 15.54
N GLY A 59 6.83 -16.98 16.25
CA GLY A 59 6.80 -16.86 17.71
C GLY A 59 7.41 -15.55 18.23
N TYR A 60 7.58 -14.54 17.37
CA TYR A 60 8.09 -13.23 17.76
C TYR A 60 7.02 -12.40 18.47
N THR A 61 7.47 -11.50 19.33
CA THR A 61 6.58 -10.56 20.03
C THR A 61 6.16 -9.43 19.10
N PHE A 62 4.99 -8.81 19.35
CA PHE A 62 4.50 -7.65 18.60
C PHE A 62 5.55 -6.54 18.46
N LEU A 63 6.34 -6.29 19.52
CA LEU A 63 7.36 -5.24 19.52
C LEU A 63 8.51 -5.50 18.53
N GLN A 64 8.82 -6.77 18.26
CA GLN A 64 9.86 -7.16 17.31
C GLN A 64 9.39 -7.03 15.87
N GLU A 65 8.09 -7.21 15.62
CA GLU A 65 7.52 -7.13 14.27
C GLU A 65 6.89 -5.77 13.94
N ALA A 66 6.58 -4.92 14.92
CA ALA A 66 6.08 -3.57 14.69
C ALA A 66 7.01 -2.70 13.80
N PRO A 67 8.36 -2.75 13.93
CA PRO A 67 9.26 -2.06 13.00
C PRO A 67 9.15 -2.60 11.57
N ILE A 68 8.93 -3.91 11.42
CA ILE A 68 8.77 -4.56 10.12
C ILE A 68 7.47 -4.13 9.48
N LEU A 69 6.37 -4.09 10.24
CA LEU A 69 5.09 -3.51 9.79
C LEU A 69 5.29 -2.07 9.33
N LEU A 70 6.01 -1.24 10.11
CA LEU A 70 6.28 0.15 9.76
C LEU A 70 6.98 0.28 8.41
N VAL A 71 7.95 -0.58 8.09
CA VAL A 71 8.64 -0.57 6.80
C VAL A 71 7.73 -1.11 5.69
N VAL A 72 7.05 -2.24 5.92
CA VAL A 72 6.19 -2.91 4.93
C VAL A 72 4.98 -2.05 4.54
N PHE A 73 4.37 -1.38 5.50
CA PHE A 73 3.28 -0.44 5.26
C PHE A 73 3.80 0.93 4.82
N GLY A 74 4.77 1.47 5.56
CA GLY A 74 5.21 2.86 5.43
C GLY A 74 5.87 3.16 4.10
N VAL A 75 6.70 2.27 3.56
CA VAL A 75 7.38 2.52 2.27
C VAL A 75 6.37 2.64 1.13
N PRO A 76 5.45 1.68 0.90
CA PRO A 76 4.48 1.80 -0.18
C PRO A 76 3.44 2.90 0.08
N ALA A 77 3.03 3.12 1.34
CA ALA A 77 2.10 4.20 1.70
C ALA A 77 2.71 5.58 1.44
N ALA A 78 3.98 5.79 1.77
CA ALA A 78 4.69 7.05 1.51
C ALA A 78 4.79 7.32 0.00
N VAL A 79 5.10 6.29 -0.80
CA VAL A 79 5.10 6.41 -2.27
C VAL A 79 3.71 6.78 -2.80
N ALA A 80 2.66 6.11 -2.34
CA ALA A 80 1.30 6.42 -2.74
C ALA A 80 0.87 7.85 -2.34
N ALA A 81 1.24 8.30 -1.14
CA ALA A 81 0.97 9.66 -0.66
C ALA A 81 1.73 10.71 -1.49
N LEU A 82 3.00 10.45 -1.83
CA LEU A 82 3.82 11.35 -2.66
C LEU A 82 3.23 11.47 -4.07
N ILE A 83 2.81 10.36 -4.67
CA ILE A 83 2.10 10.34 -5.96
C ILE A 83 0.82 11.16 -5.82
N CYS A 84 0.00 10.90 -4.81
CA CYS A 84 -1.24 11.66 -4.60
C CYS A 84 -0.98 13.17 -4.52
N TRP A 85 0.00 13.61 -3.73
CA TRP A 85 0.36 15.02 -3.58
C TRP A 85 0.82 15.66 -4.91
N ARG A 86 1.63 14.94 -5.69
CA ARG A 86 2.14 15.42 -6.98
C ARG A 86 1.05 15.57 -8.04
N PHE A 87 0.04 14.72 -7.99
CA PHE A 87 -1.09 14.75 -8.92
C PHE A 87 -2.18 15.73 -8.47
N ASP A 88 -2.43 15.89 -7.17
CA ASP A 88 -3.37 16.88 -6.61
C ASP A 88 -2.90 18.34 -6.83
N GLY A 89 -1.58 18.58 -6.76
CA GLY A 89 -1.00 19.89 -7.06
C GLY A 89 -0.97 20.27 -8.56
N ARG A 90 -1.22 19.32 -9.46
CA ARG A 90 -1.31 19.57 -10.92
C ARG A 90 -2.74 19.83 -11.41
N THR A 91 -3.71 19.72 -10.51
CA THR A 91 -5.14 19.81 -10.83
C THR A 91 -5.80 21.08 -10.30
N ARG A 92 -5.01 21.96 -9.67
CA ARG A 92 -5.34 23.36 -9.38
C ARG A 92 -4.83 24.25 -10.50
#